data_AF-A0A959VZP8-F1
#
_entry.id   AF-A0A959VZP8-F1
#
_cell.length_a   1.000
_cell.length_b   1.000
_cell.length_c   1.000
_cell.angle_alpha   90.00
_cell.angle_beta   90.00
_cell.angle_gamma   90.00
#
_symmetry.space_group_name_H-M   'P 1'
#
loop_
_entity.id
_entity.type
_entity.pdbx_description
1 polymer ?
#
loop_
_entity_poly.entity_id
_entity_poly.type
_entity_poly.pdbx_seq_one_letter_code
_entity_poly.pdbx_strand_id
1 'polypeptide(L)'
;MKKPAVLLAVFASVFALAACGSNRNPEVTPDTLASAMDQVCDDTTADFEAMGTRGLTMPAIAAEFQGYAEVRQAVIDGFNELNTDDAAKKEMEPYIEASEEVVAQDKAIARAAGNDDQKAMNQAFLAQNAAFTEREKAAGEIGTEVCGQQAEIKVEPTGTEPPEDLSAYQPKNTVEDAADKYLKSARSGDCGQINANRHADAGDLDAPNCASVSKALAGAKVAGTESYGPVGQAEIVGSDGTHFPTYYVTDLDGNLRYGGDAIHDAGGLRPAPEGNDAQATAEATVNAIREDDAAAFNQTLPFEDSPFWIKGEKVNSFGDGEYNAEFIGDIKEGDTEPVQLGLNSTWGFYFLEGTKYDWVIVMTHIPGIGGHYRFGGYYPIPKPN
;
A
#
# COMPACT_ATOMS: atom_id res chain seq x y z
N MET A 1 -12.32 32.21 19.26
CA MET A 1 -11.32 32.50 20.32
C MET A 1 -11.12 31.25 21.18
N LYS A 2 -9.88 30.75 21.22
CA LYS A 2 -9.25 29.81 22.18
C LYS A 2 -9.70 28.32 22.23
N LYS A 3 -8.88 27.48 21.57
CA LYS A 3 -8.48 26.10 21.96
C LYS A 3 -7.69 26.10 23.30
N PRO A 4 -7.24 24.97 23.89
CA PRO A 4 -7.79 23.60 23.97
C PRO A 4 -7.71 23.01 25.41
N ALA A 5 -8.28 21.82 25.65
CA ALA A 5 -7.89 20.94 26.76
C ALA A 5 -7.58 19.54 26.22
N VAL A 6 -6.31 19.16 26.39
CA VAL A 6 -5.70 17.87 26.12
C VAL A 6 -5.92 16.98 27.35
N LEU A 7 -6.45 15.77 27.15
CA LEU A 7 -6.39 14.60 28.04
C LEU A 7 -6.28 13.42 27.07
N LEU A 8 -5.15 12.75 26.83
CA LEU A 8 -4.24 12.05 27.74
C LEU A 8 -4.97 10.97 28.54
N ALA A 9 -5.20 9.84 27.88
CA ALA A 9 -5.49 8.54 28.49
C ALA A 9 -4.56 7.51 27.84
N VAL A 10 -3.31 7.54 28.31
CA VAL A 10 -2.27 6.54 28.10
C VAL A 10 -2.29 5.63 29.35
N PHE A 11 -2.20 4.32 29.12
CA PHE A 11 -2.12 3.18 30.04
C PHE A 11 -3.39 2.76 30.81
N ALA A 12 -3.92 1.57 30.53
CA ALA A 12 -3.37 0.30 31.06
C ALA A 12 -4.31 -0.90 30.78
N SER A 13 -3.69 -2.09 30.72
CA SER A 13 -4.17 -3.40 31.21
C SER A 13 -4.65 -4.44 30.19
N VAL A 14 -3.70 -5.21 29.65
CA VAL A 14 -3.71 -6.68 29.81
C VAL A 14 -2.36 -7.11 30.40
N PHE A 15 -2.18 -6.79 31.68
CA PHE A 15 -1.33 -7.59 32.56
C PHE A 15 -2.20 -8.76 33.05
N ALA A 16 -1.94 -9.97 32.56
CA ALA A 16 -2.37 -11.17 33.26
C ALA A 16 -1.34 -11.47 34.36
N LEU A 17 -1.51 -10.83 35.52
CA LEU A 17 -0.83 -11.22 36.76
C LEU A 17 -1.50 -12.49 37.32
N ALA A 18 -0.83 -13.62 37.18
CA ALA A 18 -1.04 -14.78 38.05
C ALA A 18 0.25 -15.63 38.19
N ALA A 19 1.26 -15.10 38.87
CA ALA A 19 2.10 -15.84 39.84
C ALA A 19 3.17 -14.91 40.43
N CYS A 20 3.31 -14.93 41.76
CA CYS A 20 4.37 -14.26 42.49
C CYS A 20 5.73 -14.90 42.19
N GLY A 21 6.72 -14.12 41.73
CA GLY A 21 8.13 -14.51 41.74
C GLY A 21 9.02 -13.80 40.71
N SER A 22 9.89 -12.89 41.18
CA SER A 22 11.07 -12.35 40.46
C SER A 22 10.84 -11.72 39.07
N ASN A 23 10.74 -10.37 39.02
CA ASN A 23 11.05 -9.59 37.80
C ASN A 23 12.54 -9.75 37.45
N ARG A 24 12.88 -10.82 36.75
CA ARG A 24 14.10 -10.91 35.95
C ARG A 24 13.65 -11.40 34.59
N ASN A 25 13.74 -10.55 33.56
CA ASN A 25 13.73 -11.05 32.19
C ASN A 25 14.78 -12.17 32.13
N PRO A 26 14.40 -13.37 31.66
CA PRO A 26 15.34 -14.48 31.56
C PRO A 26 16.58 -14.01 30.80
N GLU A 27 17.76 -14.39 31.29
CA GLU A 27 19.00 -14.11 30.58
C GLU A 27 18.97 -14.82 29.24
N VAL A 28 19.25 -14.08 28.17
CA VAL A 28 19.30 -14.57 26.80
C VAL A 28 20.72 -15.05 26.55
N THR A 29 20.85 -16.37 26.36
CA THR A 29 22.09 -17.06 25.99
C THR A 29 22.06 -17.40 24.49
N PRO A 30 23.18 -17.83 23.88
CA PRO A 30 23.20 -18.27 22.48
C PRO A 30 22.09 -19.26 22.11
N ASP A 31 21.81 -20.23 22.99
CA ASP A 31 20.78 -21.26 22.77
C ASP A 31 19.34 -20.69 22.70
N THR A 32 19.12 -19.49 23.26
CA THR A 32 17.79 -18.83 23.32
C THR A 32 17.72 -17.57 22.47
N LEU A 33 18.85 -17.13 21.90
CA LEU A 33 19.00 -15.86 21.21
C LEU A 33 18.05 -15.75 20.02
N ALA A 34 18.03 -16.77 19.15
CA ALA A 34 17.15 -16.80 17.97
C ALA A 34 15.69 -16.55 18.36
N SER A 35 15.15 -17.32 19.31
CA SER A 35 13.76 -17.17 19.76
C SER A 35 13.45 -15.82 20.41
N ALA A 36 14.41 -15.23 21.14
CA ALA A 36 14.23 -13.93 21.76
C ALA A 36 14.23 -12.80 20.72
N MET A 37 15.08 -12.91 19.69
CA MET A 37 15.10 -11.99 18.57
C MET A 37 13.81 -12.11 17.76
N ASP A 38 13.39 -13.34 17.43
CA ASP A 38 12.17 -13.58 16.65
C ASP A 38 10.94 -12.97 17.32
N GLN A 39 10.82 -13.05 18.64
CA GLN A 39 9.74 -12.38 19.37
C GLN A 39 9.74 -10.86 19.18
N VAL A 40 10.92 -10.21 19.23
CA VAL A 40 11.03 -8.76 18.99
C VAL A 40 10.63 -8.42 17.54
N CYS A 41 11.06 -9.21 16.57
CA CYS A 41 10.66 -9.01 15.17
C CYS A 41 9.14 -9.22 14.98
N ASP A 42 8.57 -10.29 15.53
CA ASP A 42 7.14 -10.58 15.47
C ASP A 42 6.29 -9.45 16.06
N ASP A 43 6.67 -8.93 17.22
CA ASP A 43 5.95 -7.86 17.92
C ASP A 43 5.88 -6.56 17.07
N THR A 44 6.84 -6.35 16.18
CA THR A 44 6.91 -5.17 15.30
C THR A 44 6.31 -5.38 13.90
N THR A 45 5.90 -6.61 13.57
CA THR A 45 5.30 -6.91 12.25
C THR A 45 4.03 -6.09 12.01
N ALA A 46 3.20 -5.91 13.04
CA ALA A 46 1.99 -5.09 12.97
C ALA A 46 2.29 -3.62 12.61
N ASP A 47 3.42 -3.08 13.05
CA ASP A 47 3.85 -1.72 12.73
C ASP A 47 4.28 -1.61 11.26
N PHE A 48 4.96 -2.63 10.71
CA PHE A 48 5.24 -2.71 9.27
C PHE A 48 3.98 -2.82 8.43
N GLU A 49 3.03 -3.63 8.88
CA GLU A 49 1.74 -3.80 8.23
C GLU A 49 0.90 -2.51 8.23
N ALA A 50 1.00 -1.70 9.28
CA ALA A 50 0.29 -0.43 9.41
C ALA A 50 0.88 0.69 8.53
N MET A 51 2.12 0.53 8.03
CA MET A 51 2.77 1.56 7.21
C MET A 51 2.22 1.66 5.78
N GLY A 52 1.55 0.62 5.25
CA GLY A 52 0.80 0.71 3.99
C GLY A 52 1.59 0.42 2.70
N THR A 53 1.11 0.98 1.58
CA THR A 53 1.70 0.75 0.25
C THR A 53 3.02 1.49 0.07
N ARG A 54 3.87 1.09 -0.87
CA ARG A 54 5.09 1.81 -1.27
C ARG A 54 4.74 3.06 -2.09
N GLY A 55 5.43 4.15 -1.80
CA GLY A 55 5.21 5.42 -2.47
C GLY A 55 5.87 5.38 -3.84
N LEU A 56 5.16 5.78 -4.89
CA LEU A 56 5.77 5.86 -6.24
C LEU A 56 6.23 7.28 -6.61
N THR A 57 5.86 8.30 -5.82
CA THR A 57 6.34 9.68 -5.99
C THR A 57 7.43 10.02 -4.98
N MET A 58 8.27 11.01 -5.29
CA MET A 58 9.36 11.42 -4.40
C MET A 58 8.89 11.83 -3.00
N PRO A 59 7.81 12.62 -2.82
CA PRO A 59 7.28 12.91 -1.49
C PRO A 59 6.76 11.67 -0.76
N ALA A 60 6.10 10.75 -1.47
CA ALA A 60 5.58 9.52 -0.88
C ALA A 60 6.70 8.56 -0.45
N ILE A 61 7.75 8.41 -1.28
CA ILE A 61 8.97 7.67 -0.94
C ILE A 61 9.64 8.30 0.29
N ALA A 62 9.69 9.64 0.36
CA ALA A 62 10.27 10.32 1.51
C ALA A 62 9.55 10.00 2.83
N ALA A 63 8.22 10.06 2.83
CA ALA A 63 7.40 9.73 3.98
C ALA A 63 7.52 8.25 4.38
N GLU A 64 7.47 7.34 3.40
CA GLU A 64 7.59 5.91 3.61
C GLU A 64 8.91 5.52 4.29
N PHE A 65 10.03 5.93 3.71
CA PHE A 65 11.35 5.53 4.19
C PHE A 65 11.71 6.23 5.51
N GLN A 66 11.06 7.35 5.83
CA GLN A 66 11.11 7.89 7.17
C GLN A 66 10.39 6.97 8.17
N GLY A 67 9.19 6.48 7.85
CA GLY A 67 8.47 5.50 8.67
C GLY A 67 9.25 4.19 8.84
N TYR A 68 9.82 3.63 7.76
CA TYR A 68 10.65 2.42 7.84
C TYR A 68 11.87 2.61 8.74
N ALA A 69 12.53 3.77 8.66
CA ALA A 69 13.64 4.06 9.54
C ALA A 69 13.22 4.10 11.03
N GLU A 70 12.03 4.62 11.34
CA GLU A 70 11.50 4.68 12.70
C GLU A 70 11.15 3.29 13.23
N VAL A 71 10.40 2.48 12.47
CA VAL A 71 10.00 1.12 12.88
C VAL A 71 11.22 0.19 12.99
N ARG A 72 12.15 0.23 12.04
CA ARG A 72 13.39 -0.58 12.10
C ARG A 72 14.31 -0.13 13.25
N GLN A 73 14.31 1.16 13.61
CA GLN A 73 15.04 1.62 14.79
C GLN A 73 14.41 1.04 16.07
N ALA A 74 13.08 0.98 16.17
CA ALA A 74 12.40 0.40 17.32
C ALA A 74 12.73 -1.10 17.50
N VAL A 75 12.89 -1.84 16.40
CA VAL A 75 13.38 -3.24 16.42
C VAL A 75 14.79 -3.33 17.02
N ILE A 76 15.71 -2.47 16.59
CA ILE A 76 17.09 -2.41 17.12
C ILE A 76 17.08 -2.05 18.62
N ASP A 77 16.26 -1.09 19.01
CA ASP A 77 16.09 -0.69 20.41
C ASP A 77 15.56 -1.86 21.25
N GLY A 78 14.60 -2.64 20.73
CA GLY A 78 14.10 -3.86 21.35
C GLY A 78 15.18 -4.93 21.57
N PHE A 79 16.08 -5.15 20.60
CA PHE A 79 17.22 -6.05 20.79
C PHE A 79 18.18 -5.55 21.87
N ASN A 80 18.42 -4.24 21.93
CA ASN A 80 19.27 -3.63 22.95
C ASN A 80 18.69 -3.71 24.37
N GLU A 81 17.38 -3.93 24.50
CA GLU A 81 16.69 -4.16 25.78
C GLU A 81 16.71 -5.64 26.23
N LEU A 82 17.11 -6.57 25.37
CA LEU A 82 17.26 -7.98 25.74
C LEU A 82 18.34 -8.15 26.81
N ASN A 83 18.04 -8.94 27.84
CA ASN A 83 18.97 -9.28 28.91
C ASN A 83 19.99 -10.34 28.44
N THR A 84 20.86 -9.98 27.49
CA THR A 84 21.84 -10.90 26.86
C THR A 84 23.09 -11.11 27.71
N ASP A 85 23.62 -12.33 27.70
CA ASP A 85 24.97 -12.59 28.18
C ASP A 85 26.03 -12.10 27.15
N ASP A 86 27.30 -12.04 27.55
CA ASP A 86 28.39 -11.55 26.68
C ASP A 86 28.54 -12.38 25.38
N ALA A 87 28.20 -13.66 25.40
CA ALA A 87 28.33 -14.54 24.24
C ALA A 87 27.18 -14.30 23.24
N ALA A 88 25.94 -14.25 23.72
CA ALA A 88 24.75 -13.92 22.94
C ALA A 88 24.83 -12.51 22.36
N LYS A 89 25.30 -11.54 23.16
CA LYS A 89 25.50 -10.17 22.68
C LYS A 89 26.47 -10.10 21.50
N LYS A 90 27.58 -10.83 21.59
CA LYS A 90 28.58 -10.90 20.53
C LYS A 90 28.05 -11.59 19.27
N GLU A 91 27.20 -12.60 19.45
CA GLU A 91 26.56 -13.32 18.35
C GLU A 91 25.50 -12.46 17.62
N MET A 92 24.80 -11.60 18.37
CA MET A 92 23.80 -10.65 17.86
C MET A 92 24.40 -9.41 17.18
N GLU A 93 25.63 -9.01 17.54
CA GLU A 93 26.27 -7.75 17.09
C GLU A 93 26.30 -7.58 15.56
N PRO A 94 26.68 -8.59 14.74
CA PRO A 94 26.66 -8.45 13.27
C PRO A 94 25.25 -8.17 12.71
N TYR A 95 24.21 -8.73 13.33
CA TYR A 95 22.83 -8.47 12.92
C TYR A 95 22.42 -7.03 13.23
N ILE A 96 22.79 -6.52 14.41
CA ILE A 96 22.53 -5.14 14.81
C ILE A 96 23.25 -4.17 13.88
N GLU A 97 24.55 -4.37 13.61
CA GLU A 97 25.33 -3.50 12.71
C GLU A 97 24.70 -3.43 11.30
N ALA A 98 24.31 -4.58 10.74
CA ALA A 98 23.65 -4.62 9.44
C ALA A 98 22.27 -3.94 9.47
N SER A 99 21.53 -4.08 10.57
CA SER A 99 20.23 -3.42 10.75
C SER A 99 20.36 -1.90 10.91
N GLU A 100 21.38 -1.42 11.63
CA GLU A 100 21.70 0.01 11.74
C GLU A 100 22.05 0.60 10.38
N GLU A 101 22.77 -0.14 9.54
CA GLU A 101 23.07 0.28 8.17
C GLU A 101 21.78 0.34 7.32
N VAL A 102 20.87 -0.63 7.42
CA VAL A 102 19.55 -0.55 6.75
C VAL A 102 18.80 0.72 7.16
N VAL A 103 18.74 1.03 8.47
CA VAL A 103 18.09 2.24 9.00
C VAL A 103 18.79 3.51 8.48
N ALA A 104 20.13 3.51 8.41
CA ALA A 104 20.87 4.62 7.86
C ALA A 104 20.53 4.86 6.37
N GLN A 105 20.40 3.78 5.60
CA GLN A 105 20.01 3.87 4.19
C GLN A 105 18.54 4.25 4.00
N ASP A 106 17.62 3.82 4.88
CA ASP A 106 16.24 4.32 4.88
C ASP A 106 16.21 5.84 5.03
N LYS A 107 16.93 6.36 6.03
CA LYS A 107 17.05 7.82 6.24
C LYS A 107 17.69 8.52 5.03
N ALA A 108 18.63 7.86 4.34
CA ALA A 108 19.25 8.39 3.13
C ALA A 108 18.30 8.42 1.93
N ILE A 109 17.49 7.36 1.73
CA ILE A 109 16.43 7.31 0.72
C ILE A 109 15.41 8.41 0.99
N ALA A 110 14.93 8.51 2.23
CA ALA A 110 13.95 9.52 2.62
C ALA A 110 14.46 10.95 2.35
N ARG A 111 15.72 11.22 2.73
CA ARG A 111 16.37 12.50 2.46
C ARG A 111 16.55 12.75 0.96
N ALA A 112 16.97 11.76 0.19
CA ALA A 112 17.20 11.94 -1.25
C ALA A 112 15.89 12.21 -1.98
N ALA A 113 14.84 11.44 -1.67
CA ALA A 113 13.50 11.63 -2.20
C ALA A 113 12.92 12.99 -1.80
N GLY A 114 13.05 13.41 -0.53
CA GLY A 114 12.61 14.72 -0.07
C GLY A 114 13.36 15.91 -0.71
N ASN A 115 14.51 15.67 -1.35
CA ASN A 115 15.27 16.66 -2.12
C ASN A 115 15.13 16.49 -3.64
N ASP A 116 14.24 15.59 -4.10
CA ASP A 116 14.05 15.25 -5.52
C ASP A 116 15.36 14.79 -6.22
N ASP A 117 16.26 14.13 -5.47
CA ASP A 117 17.54 13.62 -5.98
C ASP A 117 17.44 12.12 -6.29
N GLN A 118 16.91 11.82 -7.47
CA GLN A 118 16.74 10.44 -7.94
C GLN A 118 18.05 9.65 -7.99
N LYS A 119 19.19 10.31 -8.27
CA LYS A 119 20.48 9.62 -8.35
C LYS A 119 20.94 9.19 -6.97
N ALA A 120 20.88 10.09 -5.98
CA ALA A 120 21.21 9.76 -4.60
C ALA A 120 20.26 8.69 -4.04
N MET A 121 18.97 8.80 -4.36
CA MET A 121 17.96 7.82 -3.96
C MET A 121 18.29 6.42 -4.48
N ASN A 122 18.59 6.28 -5.78
CA ASN A 122 18.98 5.01 -6.38
C ASN A 122 20.29 4.46 -5.78
N GLN A 123 21.24 5.31 -5.41
CA GLN A 123 22.45 4.88 -4.72
C GLN A 123 22.17 4.36 -3.32
N ALA A 124 21.28 5.02 -2.57
CA ALA A 124 20.87 4.60 -1.24
C ALA A 124 20.09 3.27 -1.29
N PHE A 125 19.22 3.06 -2.28
CA PHE A 125 18.57 1.77 -2.53
C PHE A 125 19.58 0.63 -2.78
N LEU A 126 20.62 0.88 -3.57
CA LEU A 126 21.67 -0.13 -3.81
C LEU A 126 22.44 -0.48 -2.53
N ALA A 127 22.77 0.53 -1.72
CA ALA A 127 23.44 0.33 -0.43
C ALA A 127 22.53 -0.41 0.56
N GLN A 128 21.24 -0.06 0.60
CA GLN A 128 20.24 -0.72 1.43
C GLN A 128 20.13 -2.22 1.09
N ASN A 129 20.06 -2.58 -0.19
CA ASN A 129 19.99 -3.99 -0.59
C ASN A 129 21.23 -4.79 -0.15
N ALA A 130 22.41 -4.17 -0.18
CA ALA A 130 23.62 -4.80 0.36
C ALA A 130 23.52 -4.98 1.88
N ALA A 131 23.01 -3.98 2.61
CA ALA A 131 22.80 -4.07 4.05
C ALA A 131 21.76 -5.14 4.43
N PHE A 132 20.65 -5.24 3.68
CA PHE A 132 19.69 -6.33 3.85
C PHE A 132 20.34 -7.70 3.65
N THR A 133 21.18 -7.86 2.64
CA THR A 133 21.89 -9.14 2.38
C THR A 133 22.76 -9.54 3.57
N GLU A 134 23.51 -8.61 4.15
CA GLU A 134 24.33 -8.90 5.33
C GLU A 134 23.48 -9.18 6.57
N ARG A 135 22.36 -8.47 6.74
CA ARG A 135 21.40 -8.71 7.83
C ARG A 135 20.78 -10.11 7.74
N GLU A 136 20.32 -10.50 6.56
CA GLU A 136 19.74 -11.84 6.29
C GLU A 136 20.75 -12.95 6.56
N LYS A 137 22.01 -12.74 6.15
CA LYS A 137 23.09 -13.67 6.44
C LYS A 137 23.34 -13.81 7.95
N ALA A 138 23.42 -12.70 8.69
CA ALA A 138 23.60 -12.72 10.13
C ALA A 138 22.42 -13.43 10.85
N ALA A 139 21.19 -13.18 10.40
CA ALA A 139 20.00 -13.89 10.87
C ALA A 139 20.11 -15.40 10.66
N GLY A 140 20.53 -15.83 9.47
CA GLY A 140 20.73 -17.24 9.14
C GLY A 140 21.83 -17.91 9.96
N GLU A 141 22.86 -17.18 10.38
CA GLU A 141 23.92 -17.68 11.26
C GLU A 141 23.42 -17.86 12.72
N ILE A 142 22.58 -16.95 13.20
CA ILE A 142 21.92 -17.03 14.53
C ILE A 142 20.82 -18.11 14.54
N GLY A 143 20.21 -18.38 13.38
CA GLY A 143 19.13 -19.35 13.22
C GLY A 143 17.74 -18.77 13.53
N THR A 144 17.53 -17.47 13.28
CA THR A 144 16.23 -16.82 13.43
C THR A 144 15.23 -17.29 12.37
N GLU A 145 13.98 -17.51 12.78
CA GLU A 145 12.88 -17.95 11.91
C GLU A 145 12.00 -16.78 11.43
N VAL A 146 12.08 -15.62 12.10
CA VAL A 146 11.32 -14.41 11.78
C VAL A 146 12.27 -13.30 11.39
N CYS A 147 13.26 -13.01 12.23
CA CYS A 147 14.21 -11.94 11.96
C CYS A 147 15.03 -12.26 10.70
N GLY A 148 15.05 -11.33 9.75
CA GLY A 148 15.79 -11.51 8.49
C GLY A 148 15.11 -12.45 7.49
N GLN A 149 13.88 -12.91 7.74
CA GLN A 149 13.07 -13.50 6.68
C GLN A 149 12.40 -12.42 5.84
N GLN A 150 12.19 -12.72 4.56
CA GLN A 150 11.16 -12.04 3.79
C GLN A 150 9.81 -12.40 4.42
N ALA A 151 8.97 -11.41 4.72
CA ALA A 151 7.66 -11.66 5.31
C ALA A 151 6.90 -12.69 4.46
N GLU A 152 6.42 -13.77 5.09
CA GLU A 152 5.50 -14.68 4.41
C GLU A 152 4.16 -13.97 4.26
N ILE A 153 3.91 -13.48 3.06
CA ILE A 153 2.74 -12.66 2.79
C ILE A 153 1.59 -13.57 2.39
N LYS A 154 0.62 -13.65 3.31
CA LYS A 154 -0.61 -14.41 3.09
C LYS A 154 -1.60 -13.55 2.33
N VAL A 155 -2.11 -14.12 1.25
CA VAL A 155 -3.37 -13.66 0.67
C VAL A 155 -4.46 -14.07 1.64
N GLU A 156 -5.21 -13.10 2.17
CA GLU A 156 -6.29 -13.33 3.11
C GLU A 156 -7.58 -12.68 2.58
N PRO A 157 -8.74 -13.36 2.71
CA PRO A 157 -10.01 -12.74 2.40
C PRO A 157 -10.14 -11.42 3.16
N THR A 158 -10.44 -10.34 2.46
CA THR A 158 -10.44 -9.00 3.06
C THR A 158 -11.64 -8.79 3.96
N GLY A 159 -12.66 -9.64 3.83
CA GLY A 159 -13.89 -9.60 4.61
C GLY A 159 -14.84 -8.50 4.17
N THR A 160 -14.66 -7.96 2.97
CA THR A 160 -15.48 -6.88 2.42
C THR A 160 -16.14 -7.33 1.13
N GLU A 161 -17.44 -7.07 1.03
CA GLU A 161 -18.25 -7.37 -0.16
C GLU A 161 -19.17 -6.16 -0.43
N PRO A 162 -19.57 -5.95 -1.70
CA PRO A 162 -20.57 -4.94 -2.03
C PRO A 162 -21.91 -5.25 -1.32
N PRO A 163 -22.74 -4.24 -1.00
CA PRO A 163 -24.09 -4.47 -0.51
C PRO A 163 -24.88 -5.37 -1.46
N GLU A 164 -25.61 -6.36 -0.92
CA GLU A 164 -26.37 -7.34 -1.72
C GLU A 164 -27.41 -6.70 -2.64
N ASP A 165 -27.93 -5.53 -2.28
CA ASP A 165 -28.93 -4.78 -3.02
C ASP A 165 -28.35 -3.75 -4.00
N LEU A 166 -27.02 -3.62 -4.06
CA LEU A 166 -26.36 -2.70 -4.99
C LEU A 166 -26.47 -3.21 -6.43
N SER A 167 -27.16 -2.44 -7.28
CA SER A 167 -27.24 -2.71 -8.71
C SER A 167 -26.02 -2.16 -9.45
N ALA A 168 -24.89 -2.88 -9.35
CA ALA A 168 -23.69 -2.58 -10.11
C ALA A 168 -23.49 -3.58 -11.26
N TYR A 169 -22.89 -3.13 -12.37
CA TYR A 169 -22.58 -4.00 -13.50
C TYR A 169 -21.64 -5.14 -13.10
N GLN A 170 -21.92 -6.34 -13.59
CA GLN A 170 -21.12 -7.53 -13.33
C GLN A 170 -20.21 -7.84 -14.53
N PRO A 171 -18.90 -8.00 -14.34
CA PRO A 171 -17.96 -8.21 -15.43
C PRO A 171 -18.21 -9.52 -16.18
N LYS A 172 -17.81 -9.54 -17.46
CA LYS A 172 -17.93 -10.70 -18.36
C LYS A 172 -16.84 -11.75 -18.15
N ASN A 173 -15.70 -11.36 -17.58
CA ASN A 173 -14.55 -12.20 -17.26
C ASN A 173 -14.25 -12.15 -15.76
N THR A 174 -13.40 -13.06 -15.30
CA THR A 174 -12.99 -13.09 -13.89
C THR A 174 -11.72 -12.26 -13.65
N VAL A 175 -11.40 -12.06 -12.37
CA VAL A 175 -10.16 -11.39 -11.95
C VAL A 175 -8.93 -12.19 -12.37
N GLU A 176 -9.00 -13.52 -12.27
CA GLU A 176 -7.95 -14.44 -12.72
C GLU A 176 -7.72 -14.32 -14.23
N ASP A 177 -8.79 -14.30 -15.04
CA ASP A 177 -8.68 -14.11 -16.49
C ASP A 177 -8.01 -12.78 -16.84
N ALA A 178 -8.36 -11.70 -16.13
CA ALA A 178 -7.78 -10.38 -16.34
C ALA A 178 -6.29 -10.36 -15.94
N ALA A 179 -5.94 -10.95 -14.80
CA ALA A 179 -4.57 -11.02 -14.28
C ALA A 179 -3.66 -11.88 -15.17
N ASP A 180 -4.13 -13.05 -15.59
CA ASP A 180 -3.39 -13.92 -16.51
C ASP A 180 -3.15 -13.25 -17.85
N LYS A 181 -4.15 -12.53 -18.38
CA LYS A 181 -4.01 -11.79 -19.63
C LYS A 181 -3.01 -10.64 -19.49
N TYR A 182 -3.06 -9.89 -18.39
CA TYR A 182 -2.11 -8.82 -18.09
C TYR A 182 -0.66 -9.36 -17.99
N LEU A 183 -0.44 -10.42 -17.20
CA LEU A 183 0.87 -11.06 -17.07
C LEU A 183 1.38 -11.62 -18.40
N LYS A 184 0.51 -12.25 -19.19
CA LYS A 184 0.88 -12.75 -20.52
C LYS A 184 1.34 -11.62 -21.44
N SER A 185 0.66 -10.48 -21.42
CA SER A 185 1.04 -9.30 -22.21
C SER A 185 2.31 -8.64 -21.70
N ALA A 186 2.54 -8.56 -20.39
CA ALA A 186 3.80 -8.08 -19.84
C ALA A 186 4.98 -8.99 -20.27
N ARG A 187 4.81 -10.31 -20.21
CA ARG A 187 5.83 -11.28 -20.61
C ARG A 187 6.13 -11.28 -22.12
N SER A 188 5.20 -10.84 -22.95
CA SER A 188 5.44 -10.76 -24.40
C SER A 188 6.33 -9.58 -24.78
N GLY A 189 6.43 -8.56 -23.92
CA GLY A 189 7.14 -7.32 -24.21
C GLY A 189 6.46 -6.43 -25.25
N ASP A 190 5.26 -6.79 -25.69
CA ASP A 190 4.50 -6.05 -26.72
C ASP A 190 3.65 -4.96 -26.05
N CYS A 191 4.09 -3.71 -26.19
CA CYS A 191 3.42 -2.56 -25.61
C CYS A 191 1.96 -2.40 -26.08
N GLY A 192 1.65 -2.78 -27.33
CA GLY A 192 0.28 -2.76 -27.83
C GLY A 192 -0.62 -3.77 -27.12
N GLN A 193 -0.08 -4.95 -26.76
CA GLN A 193 -0.81 -5.94 -25.98
C GLN A 193 -0.96 -5.53 -24.51
N ILE A 194 0.03 -4.85 -23.93
CA ILE A 194 -0.05 -4.31 -22.57
C ILE A 194 -1.15 -3.25 -22.51
N ASN A 195 -1.11 -2.26 -23.41
CA ASN A 195 -2.11 -1.20 -23.46
C ASN A 195 -3.52 -1.73 -23.78
N ALA A 196 -3.65 -2.78 -24.61
CA ALA A 196 -4.94 -3.42 -24.87
C ALA A 196 -5.57 -4.12 -23.65
N ASN A 197 -4.87 -4.25 -22.52
CA ASN A 197 -5.42 -4.73 -21.25
C ASN A 197 -5.68 -3.63 -20.23
N ARG A 198 -5.30 -2.38 -20.52
CA ARG A 198 -5.56 -1.23 -19.64
C ARG A 198 -7.01 -0.78 -19.83
N HIS A 199 -7.59 -0.27 -18.75
CA HIS A 199 -8.87 0.40 -18.78
C HIS A 199 -8.80 1.63 -19.69
N ALA A 200 -9.87 1.95 -20.42
CA ALA A 200 -9.89 3.07 -21.36
C ALA A 200 -9.41 4.40 -20.75
N ASP A 201 -9.81 4.67 -19.52
CA ASP A 201 -9.43 5.90 -18.78
C ASP A 201 -8.10 5.79 -17.98
N ALA A 202 -7.39 4.67 -18.05
CA ALA A 202 -6.07 4.52 -17.41
C ALA A 202 -4.91 5.09 -18.25
N GLY A 203 -5.19 5.56 -19.47
CA GLY A 203 -4.21 6.04 -20.44
C GLY A 203 -3.29 4.94 -21.00
N ASP A 204 -2.50 5.29 -22.01
CA ASP A 204 -1.53 4.39 -22.64
C ASP A 204 -0.14 4.52 -22.03
N LEU A 205 0.54 3.39 -21.86
CA LEU A 205 1.96 3.38 -21.55
C LEU A 205 2.79 3.65 -22.81
N ASP A 206 3.86 4.41 -22.65
CA ASP A 206 4.90 4.56 -23.66
C ASP A 206 5.86 3.36 -23.67
N ALA A 207 6.73 3.30 -24.68
CA ALA A 207 7.65 2.18 -24.85
C ALA A 207 8.61 1.97 -23.65
N PRO A 208 9.21 3.02 -23.04
CA PRO A 208 9.99 2.88 -21.81
C PRO A 208 9.21 2.29 -20.63
N ASN A 209 7.98 2.73 -20.40
CA ASN A 209 7.16 2.20 -19.31
C ASN A 209 6.73 0.75 -19.58
N CYS A 210 6.33 0.43 -20.82
CA CYS A 210 6.06 -0.95 -21.24
C CYS A 210 7.27 -1.88 -21.03
N ALA A 211 8.48 -1.43 -21.35
CA ALA A 211 9.71 -2.20 -21.11
C ALA A 211 9.96 -2.42 -19.61
N SER A 212 9.66 -1.42 -18.78
CA SER A 212 9.80 -1.49 -17.32
C SER A 212 8.82 -2.51 -16.72
N VAL A 213 7.54 -2.45 -17.10
CA VAL A 213 6.52 -3.43 -16.70
C VAL A 213 6.91 -4.85 -17.13
N SER A 214 7.35 -5.00 -18.39
CA SER A 214 7.77 -6.30 -18.93
C SER A 214 8.94 -6.89 -18.15
N LYS A 215 9.89 -6.06 -17.74
CA LYS A 215 11.04 -6.46 -16.92
C LYS A 215 10.60 -6.87 -15.51
N ALA A 216 9.76 -6.05 -14.87
CA ALA A 216 9.29 -6.31 -13.50
C ALA A 216 8.46 -7.60 -13.41
N LEU A 217 7.62 -7.86 -14.42
CA LEU A 217 6.67 -8.98 -14.40
C LEU A 217 7.11 -10.22 -15.20
N ALA A 218 8.35 -10.25 -15.69
CA ALA A 218 8.85 -11.33 -16.56
C ALA A 218 8.68 -12.73 -15.94
N GLY A 219 8.86 -12.85 -14.62
CA GLY A 219 8.70 -14.09 -13.85
C GLY A 219 7.57 -14.05 -12.83
N ALA A 220 6.71 -13.03 -12.87
CA ALA A 220 5.70 -12.83 -11.84
C ALA A 220 4.57 -13.87 -11.92
N LYS A 221 3.91 -14.16 -10.80
CA LYS A 221 2.79 -15.11 -10.69
C LYS A 221 1.64 -14.49 -9.90
N VAL A 222 0.42 -14.94 -10.13
CA VAL A 222 -0.72 -14.60 -9.28
C VAL A 222 -0.65 -15.45 -8.01
N ALA A 223 -0.61 -14.79 -6.85
CA ALA A 223 -0.66 -15.43 -5.53
C ALA A 223 -2.11 -15.57 -5.02
N GLY A 224 -3.01 -14.69 -5.44
CA GLY A 224 -4.43 -14.78 -5.11
C GLY A 224 -5.24 -13.64 -5.73
N THR A 225 -6.56 -13.75 -5.62
CA THR A 225 -7.52 -12.85 -6.26
C THR A 225 -8.75 -12.66 -5.38
N GLU A 226 -9.40 -11.51 -5.51
CA GLU A 226 -10.69 -11.20 -4.88
C GLU A 226 -11.50 -10.26 -5.76
N SER A 227 -12.83 -10.41 -5.74
CA SER A 227 -13.76 -9.64 -6.55
C SER A 227 -14.74 -8.87 -5.66
N TYR A 228 -15.04 -7.64 -6.08
CA TYR A 228 -15.89 -6.70 -5.38
C TYR A 228 -16.98 -6.15 -6.34
N GLY A 229 -17.57 -7.04 -7.16
CA GLY A 229 -18.53 -6.65 -8.19
C GLY A 229 -17.86 -6.12 -9.47
N PRO A 230 -18.00 -4.84 -9.85
CA PRO A 230 -17.38 -4.29 -11.06
C PRO A 230 -15.85 -4.13 -10.95
N VAL A 231 -15.28 -4.44 -9.80
CA VAL A 231 -13.84 -4.33 -9.52
C VAL A 231 -13.31 -5.68 -9.02
N GLY A 232 -12.04 -5.93 -9.23
CA GLY A 232 -11.33 -6.99 -8.53
C GLY A 232 -9.86 -6.69 -8.37
N GLN A 233 -9.17 -7.50 -7.59
CA GLN A 233 -7.76 -7.38 -7.31
C GLN A 233 -7.06 -8.72 -7.45
N ALA A 234 -5.86 -8.70 -7.99
CA ALA A 234 -4.91 -9.80 -7.94
C ALA A 234 -3.68 -9.39 -7.13
N GLU A 235 -3.20 -10.29 -6.29
CA GLU A 235 -1.88 -10.19 -5.69
C GLU A 235 -0.86 -10.81 -6.67
N ILE A 236 -0.07 -9.97 -7.35
CA ILE A 236 0.95 -10.44 -8.29
C ILE A 236 2.31 -10.42 -7.61
N VAL A 237 3.02 -11.53 -7.60
CA VAL A 237 4.33 -11.66 -6.94
C VAL A 237 5.41 -11.84 -7.99
N GLY A 238 6.36 -10.91 -8.03
CA GLY A 238 7.55 -10.93 -8.86
C GLY A 238 8.47 -12.10 -8.56
N SER A 239 9.40 -12.40 -9.49
CA SER A 239 10.39 -13.47 -9.29
C SER A 239 11.41 -13.17 -8.18
N ASP A 240 11.54 -11.89 -7.81
CA ASP A 240 12.36 -11.39 -6.71
C ASP A 240 11.60 -11.34 -5.36
N GLY A 241 10.34 -11.79 -5.34
CA GLY A 241 9.47 -11.72 -4.18
C GLY A 241 8.74 -10.38 -4.02
N THR A 242 8.94 -9.41 -4.92
CA THR A 242 8.23 -8.12 -4.84
C THR A 242 6.73 -8.33 -5.07
N HIS A 243 5.93 -7.77 -4.18
CA HIS A 243 4.47 -7.81 -4.25
C HIS A 243 3.94 -6.61 -5.01
N PHE A 244 3.21 -6.91 -6.09
CA PHE A 244 2.49 -5.99 -6.95
C PHE A 244 0.99 -6.25 -6.83
N PRO A 245 0.33 -5.79 -5.75
CA PRO A 245 -1.12 -5.70 -5.77
C PRO A 245 -1.52 -5.02 -7.07
N THR A 246 -2.48 -5.58 -7.79
CA THR A 246 -2.99 -5.03 -9.04
C THR A 246 -4.50 -5.05 -9.03
N TYR A 247 -5.13 -3.89 -9.23
CA TYR A 247 -6.59 -3.83 -9.34
C TYR A 247 -7.05 -3.72 -10.79
N TYR A 248 -8.24 -4.24 -11.01
CA TYR A 248 -8.93 -4.30 -12.29
C TYR A 248 -10.31 -3.70 -12.14
N VAL A 249 -10.71 -2.87 -13.09
CA VAL A 249 -12.03 -2.25 -13.14
C VAL A 249 -12.73 -2.67 -14.43
N THR A 250 -14.04 -2.87 -14.37
CA THR A 250 -14.84 -3.23 -15.53
C THR A 250 -14.93 -2.07 -16.50
N ASP A 251 -14.33 -2.21 -17.68
CA ASP A 251 -14.39 -1.21 -18.73
C ASP A 251 -15.74 -1.23 -19.47
N LEU A 252 -15.97 -0.26 -20.35
CA LEU A 252 -17.20 -0.05 -21.10
C LEU A 252 -17.57 -1.22 -22.04
N ASP A 253 -16.61 -2.08 -22.38
CA ASP A 253 -16.87 -3.32 -23.12
C ASP A 253 -17.36 -4.47 -22.22
N GLY A 254 -17.42 -4.24 -20.91
CA GLY A 254 -17.89 -5.14 -19.88
C GLY A 254 -16.83 -6.13 -19.37
N ASN A 255 -15.56 -5.97 -19.73
CA ASN A 255 -14.47 -6.81 -19.20
C ASN A 255 -13.67 -6.06 -18.13
N LEU A 256 -13.21 -6.78 -17.11
CA LEU A 256 -12.19 -6.31 -16.16
C LEU A 256 -10.88 -6.02 -16.91
N ARG A 257 -10.38 -4.81 -16.72
CA ARG A 257 -9.13 -4.30 -17.29
C ARG A 257 -8.27 -3.66 -16.23
N TYR A 258 -6.96 -3.68 -16.45
CA TYR A 258 -5.99 -3.11 -15.53
C TYR A 258 -6.34 -1.65 -15.23
N GLY A 259 -6.54 -1.34 -13.96
CA GLY A 259 -6.75 0.03 -13.48
C GLY A 259 -5.45 0.62 -12.91
N GLY A 260 -4.72 -0.16 -12.12
CA GLY A 260 -3.47 0.28 -11.51
C GLY A 260 -2.75 -0.81 -10.73
N ASP A 261 -1.47 -0.58 -10.49
CA ASP A 261 -0.60 -1.34 -9.61
C ASP A 261 -0.16 -0.50 -8.42
N ALA A 262 0.11 -1.18 -7.32
CA ALA A 262 0.89 -0.65 -6.22
C ALA A 262 2.09 -1.57 -6.01
N ILE A 263 3.05 -1.13 -5.22
CA ILE A 263 3.98 -2.05 -4.57
C ILE A 263 3.57 -2.08 -3.11
N HIS A 264 3.46 -3.25 -2.49
CA HIS A 264 3.07 -3.35 -1.08
C HIS A 264 3.89 -4.44 -0.40
N ASP A 265 4.74 -4.06 0.54
CA ASP A 265 5.76 -4.98 1.09
C ASP A 265 5.20 -6.10 1.93
N ALA A 266 4.01 -5.95 2.50
CA ALA A 266 3.27 -7.04 3.16
C ALA A 266 2.12 -7.63 2.31
N GLY A 267 2.12 -7.39 0.99
CA GLY A 267 1.00 -7.72 0.10
C GLY A 267 -0.24 -6.85 0.33
N GLY A 268 -1.05 -6.73 -0.72
CA GLY A 268 -2.20 -5.85 -0.75
C GLY A 268 -3.55 -6.55 -0.56
N LEU A 269 -3.59 -7.86 -0.73
CA LEU A 269 -4.80 -8.65 -0.64
C LEU A 269 -4.93 -9.26 0.77
N ARG A 270 -5.19 -8.38 1.73
CA ARG A 270 -5.42 -8.65 3.15
C ARG A 270 -6.33 -7.57 3.75
N PRO A 271 -6.94 -7.79 4.92
CA PRO A 271 -7.84 -6.82 5.54
C PRO A 271 -7.22 -5.41 5.65
N ALA A 272 -8.05 -4.39 5.48
CA ALA A 272 -7.61 -3.01 5.68
C ALA A 272 -7.20 -2.76 7.15
N PRO A 273 -6.27 -1.84 7.40
CA PRO A 273 -5.86 -1.49 8.76
C PRO A 273 -7.05 -1.05 9.62
N GLU A 274 -6.97 -1.35 10.92
CA GLU A 274 -7.91 -0.82 11.90
C GLU A 274 -7.88 0.72 11.90
N GLY A 275 -9.06 1.33 12.05
CA GLY A 275 -9.18 2.79 12.09
C GLY A 275 -8.92 3.49 10.75
N ASN A 276 -9.01 2.77 9.62
CA ASN A 276 -8.89 3.38 8.30
C ASN A 276 -9.92 4.50 8.05
N ASP A 277 -9.54 5.48 7.23
CA ASP A 277 -10.36 6.65 6.86
C ASP A 277 -10.99 6.56 5.46
N ALA A 278 -10.98 5.39 4.80
CA ALA A 278 -11.32 5.24 3.39
C ALA A 278 -12.73 5.76 3.03
N GLN A 279 -13.75 5.41 3.80
CA GLN A 279 -15.12 5.88 3.59
C GLN A 279 -15.21 7.40 3.78
N ALA A 280 -14.61 7.91 4.86
CA ALA A 280 -14.61 9.34 5.15
C ALA A 280 -13.90 10.16 4.06
N THR A 281 -12.80 9.64 3.49
CA THR A 281 -12.09 10.25 2.37
C THR A 281 -12.91 10.20 1.08
N ALA A 282 -13.61 9.09 0.81
CA ALA A 282 -14.50 8.99 -0.35
C ALA A 282 -15.64 10.02 -0.28
N GLU A 283 -16.31 10.13 0.88
CA GLU A 283 -17.33 11.14 1.14
C GLU A 283 -16.79 12.56 1.04
N ALA A 284 -15.62 12.85 1.63
CA ALA A 284 -14.98 14.15 1.53
C ALA A 284 -14.65 14.54 0.08
N THR A 285 -14.22 13.57 -0.73
CA THR A 285 -13.92 13.78 -2.15
C THR A 285 -15.18 14.17 -2.93
N VAL A 286 -16.26 13.38 -2.78
CA VAL A 286 -17.54 13.64 -3.44
C VAL A 286 -18.13 14.99 -3.01
N ASN A 287 -18.10 15.29 -1.71
CA ASN A 287 -18.60 16.55 -1.17
C ASN A 287 -17.79 17.75 -1.67
N ALA A 288 -16.46 17.67 -1.72
CA ALA A 288 -15.62 18.74 -2.24
C ALA A 288 -15.93 19.05 -3.73
N ILE A 289 -16.18 18.02 -4.54
CA ILE A 289 -16.58 18.19 -5.95
C ILE A 289 -17.96 18.85 -6.04
N ARG A 290 -18.95 18.40 -5.26
CA ARG A 290 -20.31 18.98 -5.20
C ARG A 290 -20.31 20.44 -4.79
N GLU A 291 -19.52 20.77 -3.77
CA GLU A 291 -19.43 22.13 -3.21
C GLU A 291 -18.55 23.06 -4.06
N ASP A 292 -17.93 22.53 -5.13
CA ASP A 292 -17.00 23.25 -5.99
C ASP A 292 -15.78 23.79 -5.20
N ASP A 293 -15.35 23.08 -4.16
CA ASP A 293 -14.25 23.45 -3.26
C ASP A 293 -12.96 22.69 -3.61
N ALA A 294 -12.10 23.33 -4.41
CA ALA A 294 -10.82 22.74 -4.78
C ALA A 294 -9.86 22.56 -3.61
N ALA A 295 -9.94 23.40 -2.56
CA ALA A 295 -9.04 23.29 -1.42
C ALA A 295 -9.42 22.10 -0.53
N ALA A 296 -10.71 21.80 -0.39
CA ALA A 296 -11.19 20.58 0.25
C ALA A 296 -10.84 19.34 -0.59
N PHE A 297 -11.01 19.39 -1.91
CA PHE A 297 -10.65 18.27 -2.79
C PHE A 297 -9.14 17.95 -2.72
N ASN A 298 -8.29 18.98 -2.78
CA ASN A 298 -6.85 18.82 -2.67
C ASN A 298 -6.40 18.19 -1.34
N GLN A 299 -7.20 18.28 -0.25
CA GLN A 299 -6.91 17.61 1.02
C GLN A 299 -7.17 16.10 0.97
N THR A 300 -7.96 15.61 0.01
CA THR A 300 -8.19 14.18 -0.19
C THR A 300 -7.13 13.52 -1.07
N LEU A 301 -6.28 14.34 -1.70
CA LEU A 301 -5.15 13.88 -2.53
C LEU A 301 -3.94 13.52 -1.66
N PRO A 302 -3.09 12.62 -2.16
CA PRO A 302 -1.89 12.21 -1.41
C PRO A 302 -0.82 13.30 -1.37
N PHE A 303 -0.72 14.15 -2.40
CA PHE A 303 0.36 15.13 -2.55
C PHE A 303 0.03 16.22 -3.60
N GLU A 304 0.76 17.34 -3.55
CA GLU A 304 0.53 18.50 -4.44
C GLU A 304 0.91 18.24 -5.91
N ASP A 305 1.76 17.26 -6.17
CA ASP A 305 2.16 16.81 -7.51
C ASP A 305 1.22 15.77 -8.11
N SER A 306 0.07 15.52 -7.48
CA SER A 306 -0.94 14.59 -7.99
C SER A 306 -1.43 15.06 -9.37
N PRO A 307 -1.65 14.14 -10.34
CA PRO A 307 -2.24 14.50 -11.63
C PRO A 307 -3.63 15.12 -11.47
N PHE A 308 -4.28 14.91 -10.32
CA PHE A 308 -5.58 15.47 -9.98
C PHE A 308 -5.50 16.79 -9.22
N TRP A 309 -4.31 17.29 -8.88
CA TRP A 309 -4.17 18.51 -8.08
C TRP A 309 -4.73 19.75 -8.79
N ILE A 310 -5.57 20.49 -8.09
CA ILE A 310 -6.26 21.67 -8.63
C ILE A 310 -5.56 22.95 -8.14
N LYS A 311 -5.04 23.75 -9.07
CA LYS A 311 -4.40 25.05 -8.74
C LYS A 311 -5.41 26.21 -8.60
N GLY A 312 -6.65 26.03 -9.04
CA GLY A 312 -7.74 27.01 -8.95
C GLY A 312 -8.58 26.85 -7.69
N GLU A 313 -9.62 27.68 -7.55
CA GLU A 313 -10.57 27.62 -6.42
C GLU A 313 -11.71 26.62 -6.64
N LYS A 314 -11.94 26.20 -7.89
CA LYS A 314 -13.11 25.46 -8.33
C LYS A 314 -12.77 24.10 -8.89
N VAL A 315 -13.65 23.14 -8.67
CA VAL A 315 -13.56 21.77 -9.18
C VAL A 315 -14.26 21.68 -10.53
N ASN A 316 -13.65 22.30 -11.56
CA ASN A 316 -14.20 22.27 -12.93
C ASN A 316 -13.61 21.15 -13.78
N SER A 317 -12.39 20.74 -13.47
CA SER A 317 -11.66 19.64 -14.12
C SER A 317 -10.44 19.28 -13.27
N PHE A 318 -10.04 18.02 -13.29
CA PHE A 318 -8.79 17.53 -12.72
C PHE A 318 -8.27 16.33 -13.52
N GLY A 319 -6.98 16.31 -13.84
CA GLY A 319 -6.41 15.31 -14.74
C GLY A 319 -6.82 15.49 -16.21
N ASP A 320 -6.25 14.67 -17.09
CA ASP A 320 -6.45 14.71 -18.55
C ASP A 320 -7.33 13.55 -19.06
N GLY A 321 -8.07 12.88 -18.17
CA GLY A 321 -8.90 11.71 -18.51
C GLY A 321 -10.06 12.06 -19.44
N GLU A 322 -10.40 11.14 -20.36
CA GLU A 322 -11.43 11.36 -21.38
C GLU A 322 -12.80 11.63 -20.74
N TYR A 323 -13.05 11.03 -19.58
CA TYR A 323 -14.34 11.03 -18.90
C TYR A 323 -14.42 12.03 -17.73
N ASN A 324 -13.45 12.94 -17.59
CA ASN A 324 -13.37 13.85 -16.45
C ASN A 324 -14.57 14.79 -16.32
N ALA A 325 -15.01 15.37 -17.43
CA ALA A 325 -16.12 16.31 -17.44
C ALA A 325 -17.44 15.62 -17.05
N GLU A 326 -17.68 14.43 -17.58
CA GLU A 326 -18.82 13.60 -17.24
C GLU A 326 -18.82 13.19 -15.76
N PHE A 327 -17.69 12.74 -15.21
CA PHE A 327 -17.57 12.34 -13.81
C PHE A 327 -17.89 13.50 -12.85
N ILE A 328 -17.28 14.66 -13.08
CA ILE A 328 -17.52 15.86 -12.26
C ILE A 328 -18.96 16.33 -12.41
N GLY A 329 -19.52 16.27 -13.63
CA GLY A 329 -20.91 16.61 -13.90
C GLY A 329 -21.88 15.73 -13.11
N ASP A 330 -21.71 14.42 -13.18
CA ASP A 330 -22.55 13.46 -12.45
C ASP A 330 -22.48 13.67 -10.93
N ILE A 331 -21.30 13.96 -10.37
CA ILE A 331 -21.18 14.27 -8.93
C ILE A 331 -21.89 15.57 -8.56
N LYS A 332 -21.72 16.63 -9.36
CA LYS A 332 -22.31 17.95 -9.08
C LYS A 332 -23.83 17.97 -9.23
N GLU A 333 -24.36 17.18 -10.15
CA GLU A 333 -25.80 17.11 -10.44
C GLU A 333 -26.51 16.02 -9.62
N GLY A 334 -25.78 15.02 -9.15
CA GLY A 334 -26.30 13.90 -8.35
C GLY A 334 -26.28 14.13 -6.84
N ASP A 335 -27.09 13.34 -6.13
CA ASP A 335 -27.22 13.31 -4.67
C ASP A 335 -26.84 11.94 -4.07
N THR A 336 -26.27 11.05 -4.87
CA THR A 336 -25.91 9.68 -4.48
C THR A 336 -24.62 9.62 -3.68
N GLU A 337 -24.66 9.08 -2.47
CA GLU A 337 -23.44 8.88 -1.68
C GLU A 337 -22.59 7.73 -2.22
N PRO A 338 -21.25 7.80 -2.11
CA PRO A 338 -20.38 6.72 -2.54
C PRO A 338 -20.61 5.47 -1.67
N VAL A 339 -20.87 4.34 -2.34
CA VAL A 339 -21.15 3.04 -1.69
C VAL A 339 -19.92 2.17 -1.75
N GLN A 340 -19.44 1.64 -0.62
CA GLN A 340 -18.29 0.75 -0.60
C GLN A 340 -18.55 -0.52 -1.43
N LEU A 341 -17.66 -0.82 -2.37
CA LEU A 341 -17.61 -2.08 -3.11
C LEU A 341 -16.69 -3.08 -2.42
N GLY A 342 -15.50 -2.63 -2.03
CA GLY A 342 -14.47 -3.46 -1.42
C GLY A 342 -13.41 -2.60 -0.77
N LEU A 343 -12.74 -3.14 0.25
CA LEU A 343 -11.72 -2.43 1.01
C LEU A 343 -10.69 -3.44 1.54
N ASN A 344 -9.42 -3.14 1.29
CA ASN A 344 -8.28 -3.96 1.69
C ASN A 344 -7.07 -3.08 2.03
N SER A 345 -5.95 -3.70 2.40
CA SER A 345 -4.76 -2.96 2.86
C SER A 345 -4.13 -2.02 1.84
N THR A 346 -4.49 -2.11 0.56
CA THR A 346 -3.95 -1.26 -0.50
C THR A 346 -4.98 -0.27 -1.02
N TRP A 347 -6.25 -0.68 -1.16
CA TRP A 347 -7.29 0.14 -1.78
C TRP A 347 -8.64 0.09 -1.10
N GLY A 348 -9.37 1.19 -1.24
CA GLY A 348 -10.82 1.25 -1.07
C GLY A 348 -11.49 1.52 -2.41
N PHE A 349 -12.50 0.73 -2.76
CA PHE A 349 -13.28 0.87 -3.99
C PHE A 349 -14.69 1.30 -3.64
N TYR A 350 -15.19 2.33 -4.32
CA TYR A 350 -16.51 2.90 -4.08
C TYR A 350 -17.28 3.03 -5.38
N PHE A 351 -18.55 2.65 -5.35
CA PHE A 351 -19.50 2.85 -6.42
C PHE A 351 -20.19 4.20 -6.27
N LEU A 352 -20.36 4.89 -7.40
CA LEU A 352 -21.19 6.08 -7.50
C LEU A 352 -22.06 5.97 -8.75
N GLU A 353 -23.37 6.10 -8.57
CA GLU A 353 -24.30 6.10 -9.70
C GLU A 353 -24.17 7.41 -10.50
N GLY A 354 -23.99 7.30 -11.82
CA GLY A 354 -23.95 8.45 -12.72
C GLY A 354 -25.11 8.46 -13.73
N THR A 355 -25.11 9.38 -14.68
CA THR A 355 -26.23 9.51 -15.63
C THR A 355 -26.05 8.56 -16.82
N LYS A 356 -24.87 8.60 -17.45
CA LYS A 356 -24.55 7.83 -18.65
C LYS A 356 -23.75 6.57 -18.32
N TYR A 357 -22.84 6.69 -17.38
CA TYR A 357 -21.99 5.64 -16.84
C TYR A 357 -22.23 5.59 -15.33
N ASP A 358 -21.95 4.45 -14.72
CA ASP A 358 -21.66 4.45 -13.28
C ASP A 358 -20.16 4.65 -13.10
N TRP A 359 -19.74 4.91 -11.86
CA TRP A 359 -18.36 5.23 -11.57
C TRP A 359 -17.83 4.33 -10.46
N VAL A 360 -16.59 3.87 -10.66
CA VAL A 360 -15.77 3.33 -9.58
C VAL A 360 -14.80 4.41 -9.16
N ILE A 361 -14.86 4.81 -7.90
CA ILE A 361 -13.90 5.69 -7.25
C ILE A 361 -12.88 4.80 -6.53
N VAL A 362 -11.60 5.08 -6.73
CA VAL A 362 -10.49 4.33 -6.12
C VAL A 362 -9.80 5.21 -5.08
N MET A 363 -9.67 4.68 -3.87
CA MET A 363 -8.85 5.22 -2.80
C MET A 363 -7.61 4.34 -2.66
N THR A 364 -6.44 4.95 -2.55
CA THR A 364 -5.17 4.24 -2.31
C THR A 364 -4.71 4.52 -0.89
N HIS A 365 -4.34 3.46 -0.16
CA HIS A 365 -3.73 3.56 1.15
C HIS A 365 -2.30 4.11 1.02
N ILE A 366 -2.02 5.29 1.57
CA ILE A 366 -0.74 5.99 1.36
C ILE A 366 0.31 5.59 2.40
N PRO A 367 1.55 5.32 1.97
CA PRO A 367 2.66 4.97 2.86
C PRO A 367 2.88 5.96 3.99
N GLY A 368 3.24 5.45 5.17
CA GLY A 368 3.87 6.22 6.25
C GLY A 368 2.95 7.20 6.98
N ILE A 369 1.64 7.17 6.69
CA ILE A 369 0.66 8.03 7.38
C ILE A 369 -0.22 7.21 8.35
N GLY A 370 -0.16 5.87 8.37
CA GLY A 370 -1.12 5.02 9.10
C GLY A 370 -2.35 4.75 8.24
N GLY A 371 -3.54 4.54 8.81
CA GLY A 371 -4.79 4.15 8.10
C GLY A 371 -5.39 5.17 7.11
N HIS A 372 -4.57 5.96 6.44
CA HIS A 372 -4.97 7.08 5.59
C HIS A 372 -5.02 6.67 4.12
N TYR A 373 -6.24 6.60 3.62
CA TYR A 373 -6.57 6.40 2.23
C TYR A 373 -6.74 7.76 1.55
N ARG A 374 -6.31 7.87 0.30
CA ARG A 374 -6.39 9.10 -0.50
C ARG A 374 -6.99 8.81 -1.85
N PHE A 375 -7.64 9.80 -2.45
CA PHE A 375 -8.22 9.67 -3.78
C PHE A 375 -7.11 9.34 -4.80
N GLY A 376 -7.24 8.16 -5.39
CA GLY A 376 -6.31 7.61 -6.38
C GLY A 376 -6.83 7.68 -7.81
N GLY A 377 -8.14 7.84 -7.99
CA GLY A 377 -8.74 8.04 -9.31
C GLY A 377 -10.20 7.63 -9.38
N TYR A 378 -10.71 7.63 -10.61
CA TYR A 378 -12.07 7.24 -10.96
C TYR A 378 -12.07 6.52 -12.30
N TYR A 379 -13.06 5.66 -12.53
CA TYR A 379 -13.22 4.90 -13.77
C TYR A 379 -14.70 4.81 -14.15
N PRO A 380 -15.07 5.12 -15.41
CA PRO A 380 -16.42 4.86 -15.88
C PRO A 380 -16.64 3.36 -16.06
N ILE A 381 -17.80 2.87 -15.61
CA ILE A 381 -18.26 1.49 -15.83
C ILE A 381 -19.61 1.51 -16.56
N PRO A 382 -20.00 0.43 -17.27
CA PRO A 382 -21.32 0.35 -17.87
C PRO A 382 -22.42 0.41 -16.80
N LYS A 383 -23.59 0.94 -17.17
CA LYS A 383 -24.81 0.78 -16.38
C LYS A 383 -25.19 -0.71 -16.28
N PRO A 384 -25.78 -1.17 -15.16
CA PRO A 384 -26.31 -2.52 -15.04
C PRO A 384 -27.32 -2.81 -16.17
N ASN A 385 -27.31 -4.05 -16.67
CA ASN A 385 -28.15 -4.48 -17.80
C ASN A 385 -29.65 -4.55 -17.47
#